data_AF-A0AB35IJ13-F1
#
_entry.id   AF-A0AB35IJ13-F1
#
_cell.length_a   1.000
_cell.length_b   1.000
_cell.length_c   1.000
_cell.angle_alpha   90.00
_cell.angle_beta   90.00
_cell.angle_gamma   90.00
#
_symmetry.space_group_name_H-M   'P 1'
#
loop_
_entity.id
_entity.type
_entity.pdbx_description
1 polymer ?
#
loop_
_entity_poly.entity_id
_entity_poly.type
_entity_poly.pdbx_seq_one_letter_code
_entity_poly.pdbx_strand_id
1 'polypeptide(L)' 'MSEKKFDQTKYINEWAKENMKQVKASYKAEFVKEFKEALKLLNDGKPKEEQISQSDVIREAMLQVIKKAKKK' A
#
# COMPACT_ATOMS: atom_id res chain seq x y z
N MET A 1 -33.99 25.62 11.08
CA MET A 1 -33.18 24.40 11.29
C MET A 1 -32.03 24.45 10.30
N SER A 2 -30.82 24.83 10.72
CA SER A 2 -29.68 24.85 9.80
C SER A 2 -29.30 23.41 9.48
N GLU A 3 -29.46 23.00 8.22
CA GLU A 3 -28.93 21.73 7.73
C GLU A 3 -27.41 21.73 7.96
N LYS A 4 -26.94 20.91 8.91
CA LYS A 4 -25.50 20.66 9.06
C LYS A 4 -25.04 19.98 7.77
N LYS A 5 -24.32 20.73 6.94
CA LYS A 5 -23.66 20.22 5.74
C LYS A 5 -22.79 19.02 6.13
N PHE A 6 -22.99 17.88 5.48
CA PHE A 6 -22.18 16.69 5.74
C PHE A 6 -20.71 16.99 5.45
N ASP A 7 -19.86 16.76 6.44
CA ASP A 7 -18.41 16.93 6.30
C ASP A 7 -17.78 15.61 5.86
N GLN A 8 -17.67 15.44 4.55
CA GLN A 8 -17.09 14.25 3.91
C GLN A 8 -15.63 14.04 4.32
N THR A 9 -14.85 15.10 4.50
CA THR A 9 -13.44 15.02 4.87
C THR A 9 -13.31 14.46 6.28
N LYS A 10 -14.13 14.94 7.23
CA LYS A 10 -14.16 14.43 8.59
C LYS A 10 -14.54 12.95 8.61
N TYR A 11 -15.59 12.57 7.88
CA TYR A 11 -16.03 11.18 7.78
C TYR A 11 -14.94 10.23 7.26
N ILE A 12 -14.27 10.59 6.15
CA ILE A 12 -13.20 9.75 5.58
C ILE A 12 -12.04 9.58 6.57
N ASN A 13 -11.66 10.65 7.27
CA ASN A 13 -10.58 10.61 8.25
C ASN A 13 -10.92 9.72 9.46
N GLU A 14 -12.15 9.81 9.97
CA GLU A 14 -12.62 8.96 11.08
C GLU A 14 -12.66 7.49 10.65
N TRP A 15 -13.24 7.19 9.49
CA TRP A 15 -13.29 5.84 8.95
C TRP A 15 -11.88 5.25 8.74
N ALA A 16 -10.95 6.04 8.18
CA ALA A 16 -9.59 5.59 7.94
C ALA A 16 -8.84 5.26 9.25
N LYS A 17 -9.04 6.05 10.31
CA LYS A 17 -8.41 5.79 11.62
C LYS A 17 -8.84 4.45 12.21
N GLU A 18 -10.11 4.08 12.02
CA GLU A 18 -10.67 2.84 12.55
C GLU A 18 -10.27 1.62 11.72
N ASN A 19 -10.27 1.77 10.39
CA ASN A 19 -10.20 0.63 9.47
C ASN A 19 -8.82 0.41 8.83
N MET A 20 -7.93 1.40 8.86
CA MET A 20 -6.59 1.29 8.26
C MET A 20 -5.53 1.01 9.33
N LYS A 21 -4.74 -0.04 9.13
CA LYS A 21 -3.57 -0.35 9.96
C LYS A 21 -2.31 -0.35 9.09
N GLN A 22 -1.19 0.10 9.67
CA GLN A 22 0.10 0.11 9.00
C GLN A 22 0.99 -1.02 9.53
N VAL A 23 1.63 -1.75 8.61
CA VAL A 23 2.75 -2.64 8.94
C VAL A 23 4.05 -1.85 8.79
N LYS A 24 4.88 -1.81 9.84
CA LYS A 24 6.17 -1.09 9.83
C LYS A 24 7.32 -2.08 9.93
N ALA A 25 8.33 -1.90 9.08
CA ALA A 25 9.58 -2.64 9.11
C ALA A 25 10.73 -1.74 8.63
N SER A 26 11.93 -1.96 9.17
CA SER A 26 13.14 -1.25 8.79
C SER A 26 14.11 -2.22 8.13
N TYR A 27 14.73 -1.78 7.03
CA TYR A 27 15.68 -2.58 6.24
C TYR A 27 16.97 -1.79 6.03
N LYS A 28 18.05 -2.49 5.65
CA LYS A 28 19.31 -1.85 5.26
C LYS A 28 19.08 -0.86 4.12
N ALA A 29 19.75 0.29 4.17
CA ALA A 29 19.58 1.35 3.19
C ALA A 29 19.90 0.91 1.76
N GLU A 30 20.99 0.14 1.58
CA GLU A 30 21.41 -0.41 0.29
C GLU A 30 20.33 -1.29 -0.32
N PHE A 31 19.76 -2.20 0.47
CA PHE A 31 18.67 -3.07 0.03
C PHE A 31 17.43 -2.28 -0.42
N VAL A 32 17.05 -1.23 0.32
CA VAL A 32 15.92 -0.36 -0.06
C VAL A 32 16.22 0.41 -1.34
N LYS A 33 17.48 0.81 -1.55
CA LYS A 33 17.92 1.50 -2.77
C LYS A 33 17.82 0.57 -3.98
N GLU A 34 18.38 -0.63 -3.89
CA GLU A 34 18.30 -1.66 -4.93
C GLU A 34 16.84 -1.99 -5.29
N PHE A 35 15.98 -2.15 -4.28
CA PHE A 35 14.56 -2.41 -4.49
C PHE A 35 13.87 -1.29 -5.28
N LYS A 36 14.15 -0.02 -4.95
CA LYS A 36 13.57 1.13 -5.67
C LYS A 36 14.09 1.24 -7.10
N GLU A 37 15.37 0.95 -7.32
CA GLU A 37 15.96 0.93 -8.66
C GLU A 37 15.36 -0.19 -9.52
N ALA A 38 15.20 -1.39 -8.95
CA ALA A 38 14.51 -2.49 -9.61
C ALA A 38 13.07 -2.14 -10.01
N LEU A 39 12.30 -1.48 -9.13
CA LEU A 39 10.95 -1.00 -9.46
C LEU A 39 10.94 -0.01 -10.61
N LYS A 40 11.91 0.91 -10.68
CA LYS A 40 12.03 1.86 -11.79
C LYS A 40 12.29 1.13 -13.11
N LEU A 41 13.25 0.21 -13.12
CA LEU A 41 13.58 -0.58 -14.31
C LEU A 41 12.39 -1.41 -14.79
N LEU A 42 11.64 -2.04 -13.87
CA LEU A 42 10.47 -2.84 -14.21
C LEU A 42 9.30 -2.03 -14.76
N ASN A 43 9.22 -0.74 -14.43
CA ASN A 43 8.17 0.17 -14.88
C ASN A 43 8.61 1.03 -16.07
N ASP A 44 9.88 0.96 -16.47
CA ASP A 44 10.41 1.75 -17.57
C ASP A 44 9.72 1.36 -18.89
N GLY A 45 9.27 2.36 -19.65
CA GLY A 45 8.52 2.17 -20.89
C GLY A 45 7.10 1.60 -20.74
N LYS A 46 6.61 1.33 -19.52
CA LYS A 46 5.24 0.81 -19.31
C LYS A 46 4.19 1.91 -19.18
N PRO A 47 2.99 1.71 -19.74
CA PRO A 47 1.85 2.58 -19.48
C PRO A 47 1.50 2.56 -17.99
N LYS A 48 0.95 3.67 -17.50
CA LYS A 48 0.65 3.86 -16.06
C LYS A 48 -0.22 2.74 -15.47
N GLU A 49 -1.10 2.16 -16.28
CA GLU A 49 -2.00 1.07 -15.93
C GLU A 49 -1.27 -0.25 -15.63
N GLU A 50 -0.08 -0.44 -16.20
CA GLU A 50 0.74 -1.65 -16.05
C GLU A 50 1.91 -1.47 -15.08
N GLN A 51 2.06 -0.28 -14.50
CA GLN A 51 3.13 -0.01 -13.56
C GLN A 51 2.86 -0.67 -12.21
N ILE A 52 3.88 -1.31 -11.66
CA ILE A 52 3.82 -2.00 -10.38
C ILE A 52 4.29 -1.04 -9.29
N SER A 53 3.45 -0.81 -8.28
CA SER A 53 3.83 0.03 -7.14
C SER A 53 4.52 -0.78 -6.03
N GLN A 54 5.30 -0.09 -5.18
CA GLN A 54 5.84 -0.69 -3.95
C GLN A 54 4.73 -1.33 -3.09
N SER A 55 3.55 -0.69 -3.04
CA SER A 55 2.40 -1.19 -2.28
C SER A 55 1.88 -2.51 -2.85
N ASP A 56 1.92 -2.70 -4.17
CA ASP A 56 1.45 -3.94 -4.80
C ASP A 56 2.39 -5.10 -4.49
N VAL A 57 3.71 -4.88 -4.58
CA VAL A 57 4.72 -5.90 -4.23
C VAL A 57 4.59 -6.31 -2.77
N ILE A 58 4.45 -5.34 -1.86
CA ILE A 58 4.28 -5.62 -0.43
C ILE A 58 2.95 -6.35 -0.18
N ARG A 59 1.86 -5.92 -0.82
CA ARG A 59 0.55 -6.58 -0.71
C ARG A 59 0.61 -8.03 -1.17
N GLU A 60 1.28 -8.30 -2.29
CA GLU A 60 1.44 -9.65 -2.79
C GLU A 60 2.21 -10.53 -1.79
N ALA A 61 3.32 -10.03 -1.25
CA ALA A 61 4.08 -10.75 -0.21
C ALA A 61 3.21 -11.06 1.01
N MET A 62 2.40 -10.09 1.48
CA MET A 62 1.45 -10.29 2.58
C MET A 62 0.39 -11.35 2.23
N LEU A 63 -0.17 -11.31 1.02
CA LEU A 63 -1.16 -12.29 0.56
C LEU A 63 -0.58 -13.71 0.50
N GLN A 64 0.68 -13.86 0.07
CA GLN A 64 1.36 -15.16 0.08
C GLN A 64 1.50 -15.72 1.50
N VAL A 65 1.83 -14.89 2.49
CA VAL A 65 1.88 -15.29 3.90
C VAL A 65 0.50 -15.73 4.39
N ILE A 66 -0.55 -14.96 4.11
CA ILE A 66 -1.93 -15.30 4.49
C ILE A 66 -2.37 -16.62 3.84
N LYS A 67 -2.11 -16.81 2.55
CA LYS A 67 -2.44 -18.04 1.82
C LYS A 67 -1.73 -19.26 2.42
N LYS A 68 -0.45 -19.12 2.77
CA LYS A 68 0.31 -20.18 3.46
C LYS A 68 -0.29 -20.49 4.84
N ALA A 69 -0.69 -19.47 5.59
CA ALA A 69 -1.31 -19.64 6.90
C ALA A 69 -2.67 -20.35 6.82
N LYS A 70 -3.52 -20.01 5.84
CA LYS A 70 -4.83 -20.65 5.66
C LYS A 70 -4.78 -22.11 5.18
N LYS A 71 -3.62 -22.55 4.68
CA LYS A 71 -3.37 -23.94 4.25
C LYS A 71 -2.84 -24.83 5.37
N LYS A 72 -2.51 -24.26 6.53
CA LYS A 72 -2.25 -25.01 7.75
C LYS A 72 -3.56 -25.28 8.47
#